data_AF-Q5FNJ5-F1
#
_entry.id   AF-Q5FNJ5-F1
#
_cell.length_a   1.000
_cell.length_b   1.000
_cell.length_c   1.000
_cell.angle_alpha   90.00
_cell.angle_beta   90.00
_cell.angle_gamma   90.00
#
_symmetry.space_group_name_H-M   'P 1'
#
loop_
_entity.id
_entity.type
_entity.pdbx_description
1 polymer ?
#
loop_
_entity_poly.entity_id
_entity_poly.type
_entity_poly.pdbx_seq_one_letter_code
_entity_poly.pdbx_strand_id
1 'polypeptide(L)'
;MSQLLITKAGQDVLAKEMKKALDKALMEGPRTTEEIMTSLIILLIGGHPLHRDLMDRITGRDGGGGFSRMEQVDVEDIAIETIKRLTNIIPPARRTSAGKSAESYQIGELIGSIINADVYMSSLAIDEVLEHVPRHTLMALIPESVGPDKHVKRAKLADLRAMIVDAKVDWHPTSFNTFTEDLAR
;
A
#
# COMPACT_ATOMS: atom_id res chain seq x y z
N MET A 1 -37.32 -15.53 -7.84
CA MET A 1 -37.82 -16.24 -6.63
C MET A 1 -36.66 -16.29 -5.64
N SER A 2 -36.70 -15.86 -4.38
CA SER A 2 -37.79 -15.40 -3.49
C SER A 2 -37.70 -13.89 -3.21
N GLN A 3 -38.73 -13.11 -3.57
CA GLN A 3 -38.92 -11.80 -2.96
C GLN A 3 -39.72 -12.03 -1.68
N LEU A 4 -39.03 -12.28 -0.57
CA LEU A 4 -39.63 -12.14 0.75
C LEU A 4 -40.13 -10.69 0.83
N LEU A 5 -41.45 -10.48 0.72
CA LEU A 5 -42.10 -9.18 0.90
C LEU A 5 -42.11 -8.85 2.39
N ILE A 6 -40.93 -8.64 2.95
CA ILE A 6 -40.76 -8.11 4.30
C ILE A 6 -40.85 -6.58 4.23
N THR A 7 -41.63 -6.00 5.14
CA THR A 7 -41.75 -4.54 5.27
C THR A 7 -40.38 -3.93 5.58
N LYS A 8 -40.18 -2.63 5.35
CA LYS A 8 -38.93 -1.95 5.69
C LYS A 8 -38.51 -2.21 7.15
N ALA A 9 -39.45 -2.14 8.08
CA ALA A 9 -39.21 -2.49 9.48
C ALA A 9 -38.79 -3.97 9.66
N GLY A 10 -39.39 -4.90 8.90
CA GLY A 10 -38.98 -6.30 8.88
C GLY A 10 -37.57 -6.51 8.31
N GLN A 11 -37.17 -5.73 7.30
CA GLN A 11 -35.81 -5.73 6.75
C GLN A 11 -34.79 -5.24 7.77
N ASP A 12 -35.10 -4.16 8.49
CA ASP A 12 -34.22 -3.61 9.54
C ASP A 12 -34.03 -4.60 10.69
N VAL A 13 -35.11 -5.25 11.12
CA VAL A 13 -35.05 -6.30 12.15
C VAL A 13 -34.24 -7.50 11.67
N LEU A 14 -34.48 -7.97 10.44
CA LEU A 14 -33.73 -9.07 9.86
C LEU A 14 -32.23 -8.73 9.77
N ALA A 15 -31.88 -7.54 9.29
CA ALA A 15 -30.50 -7.09 9.20
C ALA A 15 -29.81 -7.08 10.58
N LYS A 16 -30.52 -6.64 11.63
CA LYS A 16 -30.01 -6.65 13.01
C LYS A 16 -29.75 -8.08 13.51
N GLU A 17 -30.66 -9.02 13.27
CA GLU A 17 -30.47 -10.42 13.67
C GLU A 17 -29.35 -11.10 12.86
N MET A 18 -29.25 -10.84 11.56
CA MET A 18 -28.14 -11.30 10.72
C MET A 18 -26.79 -10.76 11.22
N LYS A 19 -26.74 -9.49 11.62
CA LYS A 19 -25.53 -8.89 12.20
C LYS A 19 -25.14 -9.56 13.51
N LYS A 20 -26.08 -9.80 14.42
CA LYS A 20 -25.82 -10.54 15.67
C LYS A 20 -25.30 -11.95 15.39
N ALA A 21 -25.90 -12.66 14.43
CA ALA A 21 -25.48 -14.01 14.06
C ALA A 21 -24.06 -14.00 13.47
N LEU A 22 -23.75 -13.03 12.60
CA LEU A 22 -22.41 -12.82 12.08
C LEU A 22 -21.41 -12.52 13.22
N ASP A 23 -21.74 -11.62 14.14
CA ASP A 23 -20.85 -11.25 15.25
C ASP A 23 -20.59 -12.44 16.19
N LYS A 24 -21.62 -13.22 16.51
CA LYS A 24 -21.46 -14.45 17.29
C LYS A 24 -20.60 -15.47 16.56
N ALA A 25 -20.86 -15.70 15.28
CA ALA A 25 -20.01 -16.54 14.47
C ALA A 25 -18.57 -16.00 14.48
N LEU A 26 -18.39 -14.67 14.39
CA LEU A 26 -17.12 -13.95 14.42
C LEU A 26 -16.25 -14.27 15.64
N MET A 27 -16.89 -14.38 16.80
CA MET A 27 -16.23 -14.57 18.08
C MET A 27 -16.08 -16.04 18.50
N GLU A 28 -17.07 -16.88 18.19
CA GLU A 28 -17.19 -18.22 18.78
C GLU A 28 -17.13 -19.36 17.75
N GLY A 29 -17.28 -19.06 16.46
CA GLY A 29 -17.33 -20.08 15.41
C GLY A 29 -15.95 -20.67 15.11
N PRO A 30 -15.87 -21.93 14.64
CA PRO A 30 -14.63 -22.46 14.08
C PRO A 30 -14.32 -21.69 12.77
N ARG A 31 -13.16 -21.05 12.69
CA ARG A 31 -12.66 -20.44 11.44
C ARG A 31 -11.22 -20.80 11.17
N THR A 32 -10.87 -20.81 9.91
CA THR A 32 -9.48 -20.80 9.47
C THR A 32 -9.00 -19.36 9.26
N THR A 33 -7.68 -19.16 9.28
CA THR A 33 -7.05 -17.89 8.89
C THR A 33 -7.46 -17.47 7.48
N GLU A 34 -7.59 -18.44 6.57
CA GLU A 34 -7.98 -18.23 5.17
C GLU A 34 -9.40 -17.66 5.04
N GLU A 35 -10.36 -18.20 5.80
CA GLU A 35 -11.75 -17.69 5.81
C GLU A 35 -11.81 -16.25 6.35
N ILE A 36 -10.97 -15.91 7.33
CA ILE A 36 -10.85 -14.56 7.88
C ILE A 36 -10.27 -13.61 6.85
N MET A 37 -9.15 -13.99 6.21
CA MET A 37 -8.48 -13.17 5.20
C MET A 37 -9.38 -12.94 3.97
N THR A 38 -10.05 -13.99 3.49
CA THR A 38 -11.00 -13.89 2.37
C THR A 38 -12.16 -12.95 2.71
N SER A 39 -12.73 -13.08 3.91
CA SER A 39 -13.79 -12.19 4.38
C SER A 39 -13.33 -10.73 4.49
N LEU A 40 -12.08 -10.49 4.91
CA LEU A 40 -11.50 -9.16 4.97
C LEU A 40 -11.30 -8.56 3.57
N ILE A 41 -10.82 -9.35 2.62
CA ILE A 41 -10.67 -8.91 1.22
C ILE A 41 -12.03 -8.52 0.64
N ILE A 42 -13.05 -9.38 0.81
CA ILE A 42 -14.43 -9.09 0.39
C ILE A 42 -14.91 -7.76 1.00
N LEU A 43 -14.62 -7.52 2.28
CA LEU A 43 -15.02 -6.28 2.95
C LEU A 43 -14.31 -5.05 2.36
N LEU A 44 -13.02 -5.17 2.01
CA LEU A 44 -12.20 -4.06 1.49
C LEU A 44 -12.60 -3.63 0.07
N ILE A 45 -13.04 -4.57 -0.77
CA ILE A 45 -13.43 -4.28 -2.17
C ILE A 45 -14.95 -4.29 -2.37
N GLY A 46 -15.68 -4.84 -1.42
CA GLY A 46 -17.12 -5.05 -1.47
C GLY A 46 -17.89 -3.74 -1.62
N GLY A 47 -18.85 -3.73 -2.55
CA GLY A 47 -19.68 -2.56 -2.82
C GLY A 47 -19.11 -1.60 -3.86
N HIS A 48 -17.90 -1.82 -4.37
CA HIS A 48 -17.34 -1.00 -5.45
C HIS A 48 -17.50 -1.68 -6.83
N PRO A 49 -18.24 -1.08 -7.79
CA PRO A 49 -18.47 -1.68 -9.11
C PRO A 49 -17.18 -2.00 -9.88
N LEU A 50 -16.12 -1.20 -9.70
CA LEU A 50 -14.83 -1.41 -10.38
C LEU A 50 -14.06 -2.65 -9.88
N HIS A 51 -14.46 -3.28 -8.77
CA HIS A 51 -13.81 -4.47 -8.22
C HIS A 51 -14.70 -5.72 -8.33
N ARG A 52 -15.73 -5.65 -9.17
CA ARG A 52 -16.70 -6.72 -9.34
C ARG A 52 -16.06 -8.02 -9.84
N ASP A 53 -15.05 -7.93 -10.69
CA ASP A 53 -14.26 -9.06 -11.19
C ASP A 53 -13.56 -9.83 -10.04
N LEU A 54 -12.96 -9.12 -9.10
CA LEU A 54 -12.34 -9.72 -7.91
C LEU A 54 -13.40 -10.35 -6.99
N MET A 55 -14.53 -9.67 -6.81
CA MET A 55 -15.65 -10.20 -6.03
C MET A 55 -16.26 -11.46 -6.65
N ASP A 56 -16.41 -11.50 -7.97
CA ASP A 56 -17.01 -12.64 -8.69
C ASP A 56 -16.05 -13.85 -8.65
N ARG A 57 -14.73 -13.63 -8.72
CA ARG A 57 -13.69 -14.65 -8.48
C ARG A 57 -13.77 -15.25 -7.08
N ILE A 58 -13.84 -14.40 -6.04
CA ILE A 58 -13.93 -14.86 -4.64
C ILE A 58 -15.23 -15.63 -4.38
N THR A 59 -16.34 -15.13 -4.91
CA THR A 59 -17.68 -15.68 -4.61
C THR A 59 -18.09 -16.84 -5.51
N GLY A 60 -17.23 -17.27 -6.44
CA GLY A 60 -17.50 -18.39 -7.35
C GLY A 60 -18.67 -18.14 -8.31
N ARG A 61 -19.02 -16.86 -8.55
CA ARG A 61 -20.19 -16.48 -9.36
C ARG A 61 -20.04 -16.78 -10.85
N ASP A 62 -18.83 -17.10 -11.30
CA ASP A 62 -18.53 -17.40 -12.70
C ASP A 62 -18.77 -18.86 -13.13
N GLY A 63 -19.34 -19.74 -12.28
CA GLY A 63 -19.86 -21.02 -12.80
C GLY A 63 -20.12 -22.17 -11.85
N GLY A 64 -19.77 -22.07 -10.55
CA GLY A 64 -19.87 -23.20 -9.62
C GLY A 64 -21.10 -23.20 -8.71
N GLY A 65 -21.66 -22.03 -8.41
CA GLY A 65 -22.75 -21.89 -7.45
C GLY A 65 -22.31 -22.22 -6.02
N GLY A 66 -21.81 -21.21 -5.30
CA GLY A 66 -21.37 -21.34 -3.92
C GLY A 66 -19.98 -20.75 -3.71
N PHE A 67 -19.63 -20.45 -2.45
CA PHE A 67 -18.26 -20.08 -2.09
C PHE A 67 -17.34 -21.19 -2.55
N SER A 68 -16.51 -20.90 -3.55
CA SER A 68 -15.44 -21.81 -3.91
C SER A 68 -14.49 -21.87 -2.72
N ARG A 69 -14.16 -23.07 -2.24
CA ARG A 69 -12.96 -23.20 -1.40
C ARG A 69 -11.80 -22.76 -2.28
N MET A 70 -11.20 -21.64 -1.93
CA MET A 70 -10.01 -21.15 -2.61
C MET A 70 -8.82 -21.88 -2.01
N GLU A 71 -7.85 -22.22 -2.83
CA GLU A 71 -6.57 -22.65 -2.28
C GLU A 71 -5.87 -21.41 -1.70
N GLN A 72 -4.93 -21.62 -0.77
CA GLN A 72 -4.19 -20.51 -0.16
C GLN A 72 -3.54 -19.58 -1.21
N VAL A 73 -3.02 -20.16 -2.30
CA VAL A 73 -2.41 -19.43 -3.41
C VAL A 73 -3.42 -18.48 -4.09
N ASP A 74 -4.67 -18.90 -4.25
CA ASP A 74 -5.71 -18.07 -4.86
C ASP A 74 -6.05 -16.87 -3.96
N VAL A 75 -6.09 -17.09 -2.63
CA VAL A 75 -6.34 -16.03 -1.65
C VAL A 75 -5.20 -15.01 -1.65
N GLU A 76 -3.95 -15.48 -1.73
CA GLU A 76 -2.76 -14.62 -1.81
C GLU A 76 -2.77 -13.77 -3.10
N ASP A 77 -3.06 -14.37 -4.25
CA ASP A 77 -3.13 -13.64 -5.53
C ASP A 77 -4.20 -12.54 -5.52
N ILE A 78 -5.38 -12.85 -4.97
CA ILE A 78 -6.47 -11.88 -4.83
C ILE A 78 -6.11 -10.79 -3.82
N ALA A 79 -5.43 -11.13 -2.73
CA ALA A 79 -4.93 -10.15 -1.76
C ALA A 79 -3.92 -9.20 -2.40
N ILE A 80 -2.95 -9.72 -3.16
CA ILE A 80 -1.94 -8.93 -3.87
C ILE A 80 -2.60 -7.98 -4.87
N GLU A 81 -3.56 -8.47 -5.66
CA GLU A 81 -4.27 -7.66 -6.64
C GLU A 81 -5.14 -6.58 -5.96
N THR A 82 -5.75 -6.90 -4.82
CA THR A 82 -6.49 -5.93 -4.00
C THR A 82 -5.57 -4.85 -3.45
N ILE A 83 -4.41 -5.23 -2.91
CA ILE A 83 -3.38 -4.30 -2.43
C ILE A 83 -2.94 -3.39 -3.57
N LYS A 84 -2.65 -3.92 -4.77
CA LYS A 84 -2.27 -3.12 -5.94
C LYS A 84 -3.31 -2.08 -6.34
N ARG A 85 -4.59 -2.44 -6.33
CA ARG A 85 -5.69 -1.53 -6.74
C ARG A 85 -6.01 -0.47 -5.71
N LEU A 86 -5.90 -0.80 -4.42
CA LEU A 86 -6.32 0.09 -3.33
C LEU A 86 -5.17 0.92 -2.75
N THR A 87 -3.92 0.49 -2.95
CA THR A 87 -2.76 1.17 -2.39
C THR A 87 -2.28 2.28 -3.29
N ASN A 88 -2.01 3.43 -2.69
CA ASN A 88 -1.37 4.55 -3.36
C ASN A 88 -0.34 5.19 -2.44
N ILE A 89 0.80 5.61 -2.99
CA ILE A 89 1.80 6.40 -2.25
C ILE A 89 1.52 7.87 -2.51
N ILE A 90 1.06 8.57 -1.49
CA ILE A 90 0.69 9.99 -1.60
C ILE A 90 1.83 10.83 -1.04
N PRO A 91 2.49 11.67 -1.88
CA PRO A 91 3.63 12.45 -1.45
C PRO A 91 3.21 13.46 -0.37
N PRO A 92 4.08 13.82 0.59
CA PRO A 92 3.72 14.67 1.72
C PRO A 92 3.05 15.99 1.33
N ALA A 93 3.54 16.63 0.27
CA ALA A 93 2.98 17.89 -0.26
C ALA A 93 1.52 17.78 -0.75
N ARG A 94 0.99 16.57 -0.99
CA ARG A 94 -0.39 16.32 -1.43
C ARG A 94 -1.31 15.79 -0.32
N ARG A 95 -0.80 15.66 0.92
CA ARG A 95 -1.56 15.18 2.09
C ARG A 95 -2.35 16.31 2.75
N THR A 96 -3.29 16.91 2.02
CA THR A 96 -3.95 18.17 2.41
C THR A 96 -5.41 18.02 2.82
N SER A 97 -5.99 16.82 2.81
CA SER A 97 -7.41 16.64 3.13
C SER A 97 -7.65 16.73 4.63
N ALA A 98 -8.43 17.73 5.04
CA ALA A 98 -8.86 17.89 6.43
C ALA A 98 -9.75 16.74 6.95
N GLY A 99 -10.33 15.93 6.05
CA GLY A 99 -11.18 14.80 6.39
C GLY A 99 -10.48 13.45 6.46
N LYS A 100 -9.16 13.39 6.20
CA LYS A 100 -8.36 12.17 6.29
C LYS A 100 -7.33 12.30 7.40
N SER A 101 -7.16 11.24 8.17
CA SER A 101 -6.11 11.19 9.19
C SER A 101 -4.73 11.07 8.52
N ALA A 102 -3.66 11.47 9.22
CA ALA A 102 -2.30 11.36 8.71
C ALA A 102 -1.93 9.90 8.38
N GLU A 103 -2.38 8.96 9.22
CA GLU A 103 -2.15 7.53 9.09
C GLU A 103 -2.81 6.97 7.81
N SER A 104 -3.94 7.55 7.38
CA SER A 104 -4.62 7.13 6.15
C SER A 104 -3.77 7.38 4.90
N TYR A 105 -2.86 8.36 4.93
CA TYR A 105 -1.93 8.64 3.84
C TYR A 105 -0.70 7.73 3.84
N GLN A 106 -0.42 7.07 4.96
CA GLN A 106 0.77 6.26 5.19
C GLN A 106 0.55 4.77 4.95
N ILE A 107 -0.69 4.35 4.65
CA ILE A 107 -1.02 2.92 4.45
C ILE A 107 -0.13 2.29 3.38
N GLY A 108 0.10 2.97 2.25
CA GLY A 108 0.97 2.43 1.21
C GLY A 108 2.44 2.35 1.62
N GLU A 109 2.90 3.28 2.45
CA GLU A 109 4.26 3.24 3.00
C GLU A 109 4.43 2.06 3.96
N LEU A 110 3.46 1.87 4.85
CA LEU A 110 3.43 0.75 5.79
C LEU A 110 3.42 -0.59 5.05
N ILE A 111 2.59 -0.73 4.01
CA ILE A 111 2.56 -1.95 3.19
C ILE A 111 3.92 -2.19 2.55
N GLY A 112 4.53 -1.17 1.94
CA GLY A 112 5.85 -1.29 1.33
C GLY A 112 6.94 -1.66 2.35
N SER A 113 6.88 -1.13 3.57
CA SER A 113 7.78 -1.49 4.68
C SER A 113 7.63 -2.98 5.04
N ILE A 114 6.40 -3.45 5.24
CA ILE A 114 6.11 -4.84 5.62
C ILE A 114 6.64 -5.83 4.58
N ILE A 115 6.50 -5.53 3.28
CA ILE A 115 6.96 -6.40 2.20
C ILE A 115 8.43 -6.16 1.80
N ASN A 116 9.13 -5.30 2.55
CA ASN A 116 10.51 -4.89 2.27
C ASN A 116 10.68 -4.36 0.83
N ALA A 117 9.78 -3.48 0.38
CA ALA A 117 9.76 -2.93 -0.97
C ALA A 117 11.02 -2.12 -1.32
N ASP A 118 11.74 -1.63 -0.31
CA ASP A 118 13.01 -0.89 -0.45
C ASP A 118 14.03 -1.67 -1.30
N VAL A 119 14.08 -3.00 -1.22
CA VAL A 119 15.04 -3.81 -2.02
C VAL A 119 14.78 -3.77 -3.52
N TYR A 120 13.58 -3.35 -3.92
CA TYR A 120 13.18 -3.22 -5.32
C TYR A 120 13.26 -1.76 -5.80
N MET A 121 13.64 -0.82 -4.94
CA MET A 121 13.87 0.56 -5.37
C MET A 121 15.21 0.64 -6.10
N SER A 122 15.15 0.97 -7.39
CA SER A 122 16.34 1.37 -8.15
C SER A 122 17.01 2.56 -7.47
N SER A 123 18.35 2.63 -7.55
CA SER A 123 19.09 3.82 -7.11
C SER A 123 18.46 5.08 -7.70
N LEU A 124 18.19 6.05 -6.84
CA LEU A 124 17.60 7.34 -7.20
C LEU A 124 18.68 8.43 -7.34
N ALA A 125 19.95 8.03 -7.44
CA ALA A 125 21.05 8.88 -7.87
C ALA A 125 20.98 9.17 -9.38
N ILE A 126 19.89 9.78 -9.83
CA ILE A 126 19.68 10.24 -11.21
C ILE A 126 19.58 11.77 -11.22
N ASP A 127 19.98 12.38 -12.34
CA ASP A 127 20.11 13.84 -12.45
C ASP A 127 18.81 14.57 -12.11
N GLU A 128 17.65 14.03 -12.51
CA GLU A 128 16.33 14.62 -12.27
C GLU A 128 16.00 14.70 -10.77
N VAL A 129 16.35 13.66 -10.00
CA VAL A 129 16.10 13.64 -8.55
C VAL A 129 17.10 14.54 -7.84
N LEU A 130 18.39 14.43 -8.21
CA LEU A 130 19.47 15.20 -7.60
C LEU A 130 19.37 16.71 -7.89
N GLU A 131 18.59 17.12 -8.89
CA GLU A 131 18.31 18.54 -9.15
C GLU A 131 17.63 19.23 -7.97
N HIS A 132 16.79 18.50 -7.25
CA HIS A 132 16.00 19.00 -6.14
C HIS A 132 16.68 18.84 -4.77
N VAL A 133 17.90 18.30 -4.74
CA VAL A 133 18.63 18.01 -3.51
C VAL A 133 19.56 19.18 -3.13
N PRO A 134 19.53 19.67 -1.89
CA PRO A 134 20.39 20.76 -1.45
C PRO A 134 21.86 20.34 -1.42
N ARG A 135 22.75 21.30 -1.67
CA ARG A 135 24.20 21.06 -1.83
C ARG A 135 24.85 20.27 -0.69
N HIS A 136 24.47 20.56 0.55
CA HIS A 136 25.06 19.90 1.72
C HIS A 136 24.76 18.40 1.74
N THR A 137 23.55 17.99 1.34
CA THR A 137 23.16 16.60 1.20
C THR A 137 23.92 15.94 0.05
N LEU A 138 24.01 16.59 -1.12
CA LEU A 138 24.80 16.07 -2.25
C LEU A 138 26.26 15.81 -1.86
N MET A 139 26.87 16.71 -1.08
CA MET A 139 28.23 16.50 -0.58
C MET A 139 28.36 15.29 0.34
N ALA A 140 27.34 14.98 1.14
CA ALA A 140 27.33 13.81 2.02
C ALA A 140 27.16 12.48 1.26
N LEU A 141 26.60 12.53 0.04
CA LEU A 141 26.39 11.36 -0.81
C LEU A 141 27.62 10.97 -1.64
N ILE A 142 28.57 11.89 -1.84
CA ILE A 142 29.77 11.62 -2.64
C ILE A 142 30.70 10.69 -1.83
N PRO A 143 31.02 9.49 -2.33
CA PRO A 143 31.95 8.60 -1.67
C PRO A 143 33.34 9.25 -1.54
N GLU A 144 34.02 9.02 -0.42
CA GLU A 144 35.39 9.53 -0.19
C GLU A 144 36.40 9.11 -1.28
N SER A 145 36.09 8.05 -2.02
CA SER A 145 36.88 7.55 -3.14
C SER A 145 36.83 8.40 -4.42
N VAL A 146 35.92 9.39 -4.53
CA VAL A 146 35.67 10.17 -5.76
C VAL A 146 36.62 11.38 -5.93
N GLY A 147 37.74 11.39 -5.22
CA GLY A 147 38.86 12.31 -5.46
C GLY A 147 39.17 13.22 -4.26
N PRO A 148 40.14 14.15 -4.39
CA PRO A 148 40.60 14.93 -3.25
C PRO A 148 39.48 15.82 -2.72
N ASP A 149 39.24 15.75 -1.42
CA ASP A 149 38.16 16.43 -0.67
C ASP A 149 38.07 17.96 -0.97
N LYS A 150 39.20 18.58 -1.32
CA LYS A 150 39.31 20.00 -1.71
C LYS A 150 38.65 20.32 -3.07
N HIS A 151 38.63 19.37 -4.01
CA HIS A 151 37.99 19.54 -5.32
C HIS A 151 36.47 19.39 -5.20
N VAL A 152 35.99 18.41 -4.46
CA VAL A 152 34.55 18.21 -4.18
C VAL A 152 33.96 19.43 -3.46
N LYS A 153 34.67 19.96 -2.45
CA LYS A 153 34.23 21.15 -1.70
C LYS A 153 34.05 22.41 -2.54
N ARG A 154 34.73 22.54 -3.70
CA ARG A 154 34.64 23.71 -4.60
C ARG A 154 33.82 23.45 -5.87
N ALA A 155 33.38 22.20 -6.08
CA ALA A 155 32.60 21.82 -7.25
C ALA A 155 31.24 22.53 -7.28
N LYS A 156 30.77 22.85 -8.50
CA LYS A 156 29.43 23.40 -8.73
C LYS A 156 28.39 22.30 -8.52
N LEU A 157 27.13 22.69 -8.30
CA LEU A 157 26.03 21.73 -8.11
C LEU A 157 25.91 20.73 -9.26
N ALA A 158 26.02 21.17 -10.51
CA ALA A 158 25.98 20.27 -11.67
C ALA A 158 27.10 19.22 -11.64
N ASP A 159 28.32 19.63 -11.31
CA ASP A 159 29.47 18.71 -11.21
C ASP A 159 29.28 17.70 -10.07
N LEU A 160 28.73 18.13 -8.92
CA LEU A 160 28.43 17.25 -7.79
C LEU A 160 27.40 16.19 -8.16
N ARG A 161 26.36 16.54 -8.93
CA ARG A 161 25.34 15.60 -9.40
C ARG A 161 25.93 14.56 -10.35
N ALA A 162 26.68 15.02 -11.36
CA ALA A 162 27.36 14.15 -12.30
C ALA A 162 28.30 13.15 -11.59
N MET A 163 29.06 13.61 -10.58
CA MET A 163 29.91 12.73 -9.78
C MET A 163 29.14 11.62 -9.04
N ILE A 164 27.94 11.92 -8.52
CA ILE A 164 27.09 10.93 -7.82
C ILE A 164 26.53 9.91 -8.81
N VAL A 165 26.06 10.37 -9.97
CA VAL A 165 25.55 9.51 -11.06
C VAL A 165 26.66 8.59 -11.57
N ASP A 166 27.84 9.14 -11.88
CA ASP A 166 29.01 8.39 -12.39
C ASP A 166 29.52 7.37 -11.37
N ALA A 167 29.53 7.73 -10.10
CA ALA A 167 29.92 6.84 -9.01
C ALA A 167 28.87 5.75 -8.69
N LYS A 168 27.68 5.82 -9.32
CA LYS A 168 26.56 4.90 -9.09
C LYS A 168 26.24 4.74 -7.60
N VAL A 169 26.18 5.86 -6.89
CA VAL A 169 25.88 5.85 -5.45
C VAL A 169 24.52 5.19 -5.24
N ASP A 170 24.50 4.17 -4.39
CA ASP A 170 23.25 3.54 -3.99
C ASP A 170 22.60 4.41 -2.91
N TRP A 171 21.75 5.32 -3.39
CA TRP A 171 21.08 6.29 -2.54
C TRP A 171 19.57 6.30 -2.81
N HIS A 172 18.83 6.20 -1.72
CA HIS A 172 17.38 6.28 -1.68
C HIS A 172 16.99 7.44 -0.77
N PRO A 173 16.46 8.56 -1.29
CA PRO A 173 16.09 9.74 -0.51
C PRO A 173 15.10 9.44 0.61
N THR A 174 14.28 8.40 0.46
CA THR A 174 13.31 7.94 1.45
C THR A 174 13.22 6.41 1.40
N SER A 175 13.08 5.79 2.57
CA SER A 175 12.72 4.38 2.69
C SER A 175 11.24 4.27 3.04
N PHE A 176 10.62 3.13 2.72
CA PHE A 176 9.27 2.83 3.18
C PHE A 176 9.17 2.82 4.73
N ASN A 177 10.29 2.59 5.42
CA ASN A 177 10.40 2.68 6.89
C ASN A 177 10.50 4.12 7.43
N THR A 178 11.03 5.07 6.65
CA THR A 178 11.34 6.45 7.10
C THR A 178 10.45 7.53 6.48
N PHE A 179 9.67 7.22 5.44
CA PHE A 179 8.77 8.17 4.79
C PHE A 179 7.73 8.78 5.77
N THR A 180 7.43 8.05 6.84
CA THR A 180 6.53 8.48 7.92
C THR A 180 7.22 9.35 8.97
N GLU A 181 8.53 9.21 9.19
CA GLU A 181 9.29 9.92 10.24
C GLU A 181 9.58 11.39 9.90
N ASP A 182 9.62 11.75 8.61
CA ASP A 182 9.86 13.13 8.14
C ASP A 182 8.71 14.12 8.45
N LEU A 183 7.60 13.65 9.02
CA LEU A 183 6.45 14.48 9.43
C LEU A 183 6.35 14.70 10.95
N ALA A 184 7.21 14.08 11.75
CA ALA A 184 7.23 14.22 13.22
C ALA A 184 8.25 15.26 13.74
N ARG A 185 8.81 16.09 12.84
CA ARG A 185 9.63 17.26 13.15
C ARG A 185 9.02 18.52 12.56
#